data_AF-A0A7C9KPZ0-F1
#
_entry.id   AF-A0A7C9KPZ0-F1
#
_cell.length_a   1.000
_cell.length_b   1.000
_cell.length_c   1.000
_cell.angle_alpha   90.00
_cell.angle_beta   90.00
_cell.angle_gamma   90.00
#
_symmetry.space_group_name_H-M   'P 1'
#
loop_
_entity.id
_entity.type
_entity.pdbx_description
1 polymer ?
#
loop_
_entity_poly.entity_id
_entity_poly.type
_entity_poly.pdbx_seq_one_letter_code
_entity_poly.pdbx_strand_id
1 'polypeptide(L)'
;MGALLSVLTDLDDPKPMGVSLSDHLTGIMAAYGVLGALMARERTGKGQRVETSLLAATLAFLGENAARYFEEGDVPKRKTRTQTAQVYAFVGGDGKAFVVHLSSPPKFWEGLCRVAGHPEWIEDARFKAKADRRKAYDTLHQGFQAVFSTRPRQHWLDLLLAADVPSAPIYTLDEALADPQVEHLGMVKELPHPKVGKVKLLGGAVTFSDTPSEIVSPAPTHGQHTAEILARYGIRAGKAAE
;
A
#
# COMPACT_ATOMS: atom_id res chain seq x y z
N MET A 1 -13.84 -9.35 -10.29
CA MET A 1 -13.44 -9.82 -11.63
C MET A 1 -11.93 -9.95 -11.79
N GLY A 2 -11.10 -8.95 -11.46
CA GLY A 2 -9.65 -9.01 -11.69
C GLY A 2 -8.79 -9.83 -10.72
N ALA A 3 -9.34 -10.83 -10.02
CA ALA A 3 -8.65 -11.70 -9.04
C ALA A 3 -7.95 -11.03 -7.83
N LEU A 4 -7.85 -9.70 -7.75
CA LEU A 4 -7.13 -9.02 -6.66
C LEU A 4 -7.63 -9.39 -5.26
N LEU A 5 -8.95 -9.54 -5.09
CA LEU A 5 -9.49 -9.93 -3.79
C LEU A 5 -9.08 -11.36 -3.38
N SER A 6 -8.92 -12.31 -4.32
CA SER A 6 -8.55 -13.70 -3.96
C SER A 6 -7.12 -13.80 -3.40
N VAL A 7 -6.26 -12.83 -3.73
CA VAL A 7 -4.89 -12.75 -3.20
C VAL A 7 -4.77 -11.83 -1.98
N LEU A 8 -5.85 -11.16 -1.56
CA LEU A 8 -5.87 -10.28 -0.38
C LEU A 8 -6.79 -10.79 0.74
N THR A 9 -7.79 -11.61 0.41
CA THR A 9 -8.71 -12.23 1.37
C THR A 9 -8.42 -13.72 1.54
N ASP A 10 -8.75 -14.25 2.72
CA ASP A 10 -8.96 -15.70 2.82
C ASP A 10 -10.22 -16.06 2.03
N LEU A 11 -10.19 -17.11 1.23
CA LEU A 11 -11.36 -17.57 0.49
C LEU A 11 -12.25 -18.48 1.33
N ASP A 12 -11.70 -19.07 2.39
CA ASP A 12 -12.46 -19.90 3.35
C ASP A 12 -13.23 -19.02 4.36
N ASP A 13 -12.82 -17.76 4.53
CA ASP A 13 -13.49 -16.73 5.35
C ASP A 13 -13.39 -15.35 4.64
N PRO A 14 -14.17 -15.13 3.56
CA PRO A 14 -14.05 -13.95 2.73
C PRO A 14 -14.57 -12.70 3.46
N LYS A 15 -13.69 -11.70 3.59
CA LYS A 15 -14.04 -10.41 4.21
C LYS A 15 -13.81 -9.26 3.23
N PRO A 16 -14.75 -8.29 3.15
CA PRO A 16 -14.54 -7.08 2.36
C PRO A 16 -13.28 -6.31 2.79
N MET A 17 -12.60 -5.70 1.83
CA MET A 17 -11.48 -4.80 2.07
C MET A 17 -11.97 -3.36 2.19
N GLY A 18 -11.37 -2.57 3.10
CA GLY A 18 -11.79 -1.19 3.35
C GLY A 18 -11.34 -0.15 2.31
N VAL A 19 -10.47 -0.51 1.36
CA VAL A 19 -9.90 0.41 0.37
C VAL A 19 -10.31 0.03 -1.05
N SER A 20 -10.70 1.02 -1.85
CA SER A 20 -11.08 0.87 -3.27
C SER A 20 -9.85 0.74 -4.18
N LEU A 21 -9.06 -0.34 -4.02
CA LEU A 21 -7.80 -0.53 -4.74
C LEU A 21 -7.96 -0.47 -6.26
N SER A 22 -8.96 -1.15 -6.82
CA SER A 22 -9.17 -1.19 -8.27
C SER A 22 -9.40 0.20 -8.86
N ASP A 23 -10.12 1.07 -8.14
CA ASP A 23 -10.41 2.44 -8.58
C ASP A 23 -9.12 3.28 -8.61
N HIS A 24 -8.34 3.21 -7.53
CA HIS A 24 -7.06 3.91 -7.42
C HIS A 24 -6.06 3.44 -8.48
N LEU A 25 -5.90 2.12 -8.64
CA LEU A 25 -5.02 1.53 -9.65
C LEU A 25 -5.43 1.96 -11.07
N THR A 26 -6.73 2.00 -11.36
CA THR A 26 -7.23 2.41 -12.67
C THR A 26 -7.01 3.89 -12.92
N GLY A 27 -7.21 4.74 -11.92
CA GLY A 27 -6.87 6.17 -12.01
C GLY A 27 -5.40 6.40 -12.31
N ILE A 28 -4.50 5.67 -11.62
CA ILE A 28 -3.05 5.74 -11.85
C ILE A 28 -2.69 5.25 -13.26
N MET A 29 -3.25 4.12 -13.71
CA MET A 29 -2.99 3.58 -15.06
C MET A 29 -3.52 4.51 -16.16
N ALA A 30 -4.68 5.15 -15.95
CA ALA A 30 -5.21 6.14 -16.86
C ALA A 30 -4.30 7.37 -16.95
N ALA A 31 -3.84 7.91 -15.81
CA ALA A 31 -2.89 9.01 -15.77
C ALA A 31 -1.58 8.66 -16.46
N TYR A 32 -1.03 7.46 -16.20
CA TYR A 32 0.17 6.96 -16.88
C TYR A 32 -0.01 6.90 -18.41
N GLY A 33 -1.14 6.37 -18.89
CA GLY A 33 -1.46 6.34 -20.32
C GLY A 33 -1.58 7.74 -20.94
N VAL A 34 -2.21 8.69 -20.24
CA VAL A 34 -2.31 10.09 -20.68
C VAL A 34 -0.93 10.74 -20.76
N LEU A 35 -0.07 10.56 -19.75
CA LEU A 35 1.30 11.08 -19.77
C LEU A 35 2.11 10.50 -20.95
N GLY A 36 1.98 9.19 -21.20
CA GLY A 36 2.59 8.54 -22.36
C GLY A 36 2.07 9.08 -23.70
N ALA A 37 0.76 9.34 -23.82
CA ALA A 37 0.17 9.93 -25.02
C ALA A 37 0.59 11.39 -25.24
N LEU A 38 0.74 12.18 -24.18
CA LEU A 38 1.29 13.53 -24.27
C LEU A 38 2.73 13.50 -24.78
N MET A 39 3.58 12.62 -24.24
CA MET A 39 4.96 12.44 -24.73
C MET A 39 5.02 11.99 -26.19
N ALA A 40 4.13 11.10 -26.62
CA ALA A 40 4.03 10.67 -28.02
C ALA A 40 3.57 11.81 -28.94
N ARG A 41 2.64 12.65 -28.49
CA ARG A 41 2.17 13.81 -29.24
C ARG A 41 3.29 14.83 -29.48
N GLU A 42 4.19 15.06 -28.52
CA GLU A 42 5.34 15.98 -28.73
C GLU A 42 6.24 15.53 -29.89
N ARG A 43 6.31 14.22 -30.18
CA ARG A 43 7.14 13.67 -31.27
C ARG A 43 6.40 13.58 -32.60
N THR A 44 5.09 13.35 -32.55
CA THR A 44 4.29 13.00 -33.73
C THR A 44 3.35 14.12 -34.18
N GLY A 45 3.11 15.12 -33.34
CA GLY A 45 2.09 16.16 -33.53
C GLY A 45 0.65 15.64 -33.42
N LYS A 46 0.42 14.36 -33.10
CA LYS A 46 -0.90 13.73 -33.12
C LYS A 46 -1.30 13.23 -31.74
N GLY A 47 -2.55 13.52 -31.35
CA GLY A 47 -3.16 12.88 -30.19
C GLY A 47 -3.56 11.43 -30.48
N GLN A 48 -3.93 10.69 -29.43
CA GLN A 48 -4.43 9.33 -29.54
C GLN A 48 -5.47 9.03 -28.46
N ARG A 49 -6.31 8.02 -28.71
CA ARG A 49 -7.26 7.49 -27.72
C ARG A 49 -6.48 6.66 -26.68
N VAL A 50 -6.72 6.93 -25.40
CA VAL A 50 -6.17 6.17 -24.27
C VAL A 50 -7.32 5.43 -23.60
N GLU A 51 -7.18 4.13 -23.41
CA GLU A 51 -8.21 3.29 -22.81
C GLU A 51 -7.64 2.40 -21.73
N THR A 52 -8.40 2.22 -20.66
CA THR A 52 -8.16 1.24 -19.61
C THR A 52 -9.50 0.83 -18.99
N SER A 53 -9.48 -0.14 -18.09
CA SER A 53 -10.66 -0.56 -17.33
C SER A 53 -10.24 -1.02 -15.94
N LEU A 54 -11.20 -1.02 -15.00
CA LEU A 54 -11.01 -1.60 -13.66
C LEU A 54 -10.43 -3.02 -13.74
N LEU A 55 -10.89 -3.83 -14.70
CA LEU A 55 -10.41 -5.19 -14.89
C LEU A 55 -8.96 -5.23 -15.37
N ALA A 56 -8.63 -4.51 -16.45
CA ALA A 56 -7.30 -4.52 -17.06
C ALA A 56 -6.24 -3.96 -16.10
N ALA A 57 -6.53 -2.83 -15.43
CA ALA A 57 -5.62 -2.22 -14.48
C ALA A 57 -5.35 -3.13 -13.28
N THR A 58 -6.40 -3.78 -12.75
CA THR A 58 -6.27 -4.71 -11.62
C THR A 58 -5.45 -5.95 -11.99
N LEU A 59 -5.70 -6.55 -13.16
CA LEU A 59 -4.93 -7.71 -13.62
C LEU A 59 -3.46 -7.37 -13.91
N ALA A 60 -3.20 -6.22 -14.55
CA ALA A 60 -1.84 -5.76 -14.81
C ALA A 60 -1.05 -5.54 -13.51
N PHE A 61 -1.71 -5.08 -12.44
CA PHE A 61 -1.10 -4.94 -11.12
C PHE A 61 -0.71 -6.27 -10.47
N LEU A 62 -1.35 -7.38 -10.86
CA LEU A 62 -1.07 -8.74 -10.36
C LEU A 62 0.05 -9.46 -11.13
N GLY A 63 0.96 -8.73 -11.80
CA GLY A 63 1.98 -9.31 -12.67
C GLY A 63 2.80 -10.44 -12.04
N GLU A 64 3.26 -10.30 -10.79
CA GLU A 64 4.01 -11.37 -10.08
C GLU A 64 3.14 -12.63 -9.91
N ASN A 65 1.90 -12.46 -9.49
CA ASN A 65 0.96 -13.56 -9.26
C ASN A 65 0.60 -14.26 -10.56
N ALA A 66 0.39 -13.50 -11.63
CA ALA A 66 0.10 -14.05 -12.95
C ALA A 66 1.30 -14.82 -13.52
N ALA A 67 2.52 -14.28 -13.41
CA ALA A 67 3.74 -14.96 -13.84
C ALA A 67 3.91 -16.30 -13.12
N ARG A 68 3.76 -16.32 -11.78
CA ARG A 68 3.82 -17.56 -10.99
C ARG A 68 2.80 -18.59 -11.49
N TYR A 69 1.55 -18.18 -11.72
CA TYR A 69 0.53 -19.08 -12.24
C TYR A 69 0.87 -19.61 -13.64
N PHE A 70 1.40 -18.76 -14.53
CA PHE A 70 1.78 -19.18 -15.88
C PHE A 70 2.98 -20.14 -15.90
N GLU A 71 3.93 -19.99 -14.96
CA GLU A 71 5.15 -20.80 -14.89
C GLU A 71 4.93 -22.12 -14.14
N GLU A 72 4.20 -22.09 -13.03
CA GLU A 72 4.08 -23.22 -12.09
C GLU A 72 2.69 -23.90 -12.15
N GLY A 73 1.68 -23.24 -12.71
CA GLY A 73 0.28 -23.68 -12.64
C GLY A 73 -0.38 -23.47 -11.27
N ASP A 74 0.39 -22.98 -10.30
CA ASP A 74 -0.04 -22.78 -8.92
C ASP A 74 -0.87 -21.51 -8.78
N VAL A 75 -2.12 -21.64 -8.32
CA VAL A 75 -3.03 -20.52 -8.08
C VAL A 75 -2.64 -19.80 -6.78
N PRO A 76 -2.17 -18.55 -6.83
CA PRO A 76 -1.76 -17.83 -5.62
C PRO A 76 -2.96 -17.51 -4.71
N LYS A 77 -2.75 -17.66 -3.40
CA LYS A 77 -3.70 -17.31 -2.34
C LYS A 77 -3.12 -16.17 -1.50
N ARG A 78 -3.93 -15.59 -0.61
CA ARG A 78 -3.50 -14.57 0.36
C ARG A 78 -2.22 -14.92 1.11
N LYS A 79 -2.07 -16.18 1.56
CA LYS A 79 -0.88 -16.64 2.31
C LYS A 79 0.35 -16.93 1.44
N THR A 80 0.21 -17.06 0.11
CA THR A 80 1.31 -17.52 -0.77
C THR A 80 2.53 -16.61 -0.65
N ARG A 81 2.34 -15.29 -0.72
CA ARG A 81 3.45 -14.33 -0.68
C ARG A 81 4.06 -14.18 0.72
N THR A 82 3.25 -14.26 1.78
CA THR A 82 3.74 -14.16 3.16
C THR A 82 4.52 -15.41 3.58
N GLN A 83 4.07 -16.59 3.18
CA GLN A 83 4.80 -17.84 3.41
C GLN A 83 6.12 -17.87 2.64
N THR A 84 6.10 -17.56 1.33
CA THR A 84 7.29 -17.62 0.48
C THR A 84 8.40 -16.68 0.93
N ALA A 85 8.06 -15.47 1.36
CA ALA A 85 9.03 -14.48 1.83
C ALA A 85 9.20 -14.45 3.36
N GLN A 86 8.52 -15.34 4.08
CA GLN A 86 8.56 -15.42 5.54
C GLN A 86 8.26 -14.08 6.21
N VAL A 87 7.07 -13.56 5.93
CA VAL A 87 6.56 -12.28 6.46
C VAL A 87 5.54 -12.60 7.54
N TYR A 88 5.78 -12.18 8.77
CA TYR A 88 4.89 -12.46 9.90
C TYR A 88 4.35 -11.16 10.47
N ALA A 89 3.08 -11.16 10.87
CA ALA A 89 2.47 -10.05 11.61
C ALA A 89 2.10 -10.53 13.02
N PHE A 90 2.40 -9.72 14.03
CA PHE A 90 2.19 -10.04 15.43
C PHE A 90 1.48 -8.90 16.16
N VAL A 91 0.88 -9.22 17.29
CA VAL A 91 0.30 -8.25 18.22
C VAL A 91 1.10 -8.25 19.52
N GLY A 92 1.60 -7.08 19.91
CA GLY A 92 2.31 -6.89 21.18
C GLY A 92 1.38 -7.01 22.39
N GLY A 93 1.94 -7.09 23.59
CA GLY A 93 1.19 -7.14 24.85
C GLY A 93 0.37 -5.88 25.15
N ASP A 94 0.63 -4.78 24.44
CA ASP A 94 -0.16 -3.54 24.45
C ASP A 94 -1.31 -3.55 23.42
N GLY A 95 -1.55 -4.66 22.73
CA GLY A 95 -2.59 -4.80 21.72
C GLY A 95 -2.25 -4.16 20.37
N LYS A 96 -1.04 -3.63 20.19
CA LYS A 96 -0.61 -2.98 18.94
C LYS A 96 0.12 -3.95 18.02
N ALA A 97 -0.17 -3.85 16.72
CA ALA A 97 0.37 -4.77 15.73
C ALA A 97 1.69 -4.30 15.11
N PHE A 98 2.54 -5.24 14.71
CA PHE A 98 3.76 -5.01 13.94
C PHE A 98 4.04 -6.16 12.97
N VAL A 99 4.93 -5.93 12.02
CA VAL A 99 5.31 -6.89 10.98
C VAL A 99 6.82 -7.13 11.00
N VAL A 100 7.22 -8.36 10.67
CA VAL A 100 8.61 -8.79 10.46
C VAL A 100 8.74 -9.40 9.08
N HIS A 101 9.77 -9.03 8.32
CA HIS A 101 10.01 -9.52 6.97
C HIS A 101 11.40 -10.16 6.85
N LEU A 102 11.48 -11.50 6.83
CA LEU A 102 12.75 -12.22 6.84
C LEU A 102 13.40 -12.38 5.47
N SER A 103 12.70 -12.10 4.37
CA SER A 103 13.26 -12.14 3.01
C SER A 103 14.07 -13.43 2.71
N SER A 104 15.35 -13.31 2.36
CA SER A 104 16.27 -14.41 2.03
C SER A 104 17.47 -14.57 2.99
N PRO A 105 18.12 -13.51 3.51
CA PRO A 105 19.31 -13.67 4.36
C PRO A 105 19.05 -14.48 5.64
N PRO A 106 19.85 -15.55 5.91
CA PRO A 106 19.69 -16.37 7.13
C PRO A 106 19.77 -15.57 8.43
N LYS A 107 20.58 -14.50 8.47
CA LYS A 107 20.75 -13.63 9.64
C LYS A 107 19.43 -13.09 10.19
N PHE A 108 18.44 -12.83 9.34
CA PHE A 108 17.15 -12.31 9.77
C PHE A 108 16.36 -13.36 10.56
N TRP A 109 16.39 -14.62 10.10
CA TRP A 109 15.79 -15.74 10.83
C TRP A 109 16.46 -15.94 12.18
N GLU A 110 17.79 -15.95 12.20
CA GLU A 110 18.55 -16.14 13.44
C GLU A 110 18.33 -14.98 14.43
N GLY A 111 18.31 -13.74 13.93
CA GLY A 111 18.01 -12.55 14.71
C GLY A 111 16.62 -12.61 15.33
N LEU A 112 15.60 -13.01 14.55
CA LEU A 112 14.25 -13.19 15.06
C LEU A 112 14.19 -14.24 16.18
N CYS A 113 14.84 -15.40 15.99
CA CYS A 113 14.89 -16.46 17.00
C CYS A 113 15.56 -15.98 18.30
N ARG A 114 16.68 -15.26 18.17
CA ARG A 114 17.40 -14.68 19.32
C ARG A 114 16.56 -13.64 20.06
N VAL A 115 15.90 -12.73 19.34
CA VAL A 115 15.01 -11.72 19.94
C VAL A 115 13.81 -12.37 20.64
N ALA A 116 13.27 -13.44 20.06
CA ALA A 116 12.19 -14.21 20.66
C ALA A 116 12.63 -15.10 21.85
N GLY A 117 13.93 -15.12 22.18
CA GLY A 117 14.45 -15.97 23.27
C GLY A 117 14.48 -17.47 22.95
N HIS A 118 14.39 -17.84 21.68
CA HIS A 118 14.39 -19.22 21.20
C HIS A 118 15.53 -19.50 20.21
N PRO A 119 16.81 -19.29 20.59
CA PRO A 119 17.95 -19.54 19.70
C PRO A 119 18.05 -21.01 19.25
N GLU A 120 17.49 -21.95 20.00
CA GLU A 120 17.43 -23.37 19.64
C GLU A 120 16.63 -23.64 18.37
N TRP A 121 15.68 -22.77 18.00
CA TRP A 121 14.92 -22.91 16.75
C TRP A 121 15.76 -22.71 15.49
N ILE A 122 16.95 -22.11 15.61
CA ILE A 122 17.88 -21.91 14.50
C ILE A 122 18.35 -23.26 13.95
N GLU A 123 18.64 -24.21 14.85
CA GLU A 123 19.16 -25.54 14.52
C GLU A 123 18.09 -26.63 14.48
N ASP A 124 16.86 -26.33 14.89
CA ASP A 124 15.74 -27.27 14.83
C ASP A 124 15.49 -27.70 13.38
N ALA A 125 15.54 -29.01 13.11
CA ALA A 125 15.35 -29.57 11.78
C ALA A 125 14.01 -29.17 11.13
N ARG A 126 12.99 -28.83 11.93
CA ARG A 126 11.69 -28.35 11.44
C ARG A 126 11.74 -26.93 10.90
N PHE A 127 12.74 -26.13 11.30
CA PHE A 127 12.81 -24.68 11.01
C PHE A 127 14.13 -24.24 10.38
N LYS A 128 15.14 -25.12 10.30
CA LYS A 128 16.48 -24.79 9.82
C LYS A 128 16.48 -24.30 8.37
N ALA A 129 15.84 -25.03 7.46
CA ALA A 129 15.74 -24.62 6.06
C ALA A 129 14.52 -23.74 5.81
N LYS A 130 14.63 -22.80 4.86
CA LYS A 130 13.52 -21.93 4.45
C LYS A 130 12.30 -22.72 3.99
N ALA A 131 12.50 -23.82 3.28
CA ALA A 131 11.42 -24.69 2.81
C ALA A 131 10.64 -25.32 3.99
N ASP A 132 11.34 -25.70 5.06
CA ASP A 132 10.70 -26.30 6.24
C ASP A 132 9.94 -25.25 7.05
N ARG A 133 10.49 -24.02 7.16
CA ARG A 133 9.74 -22.88 7.75
C ARG A 133 8.49 -22.51 6.98
N ARG A 134 8.46 -22.68 5.66
CA ARG A 134 7.22 -22.49 4.88
C ARG A 134 6.14 -23.49 5.26
N LYS A 135 6.53 -24.76 5.42
CA LYS A 135 5.60 -25.83 5.87
C LYS A 135 5.14 -25.59 7.30
N ALA A 136 6.02 -25.12 8.17
CA ALA A 136 5.75 -24.84 9.57
C ALA A 136 5.31 -23.39 9.85
N TYR A 137 4.88 -22.65 8.82
CA TYR A 137 4.66 -21.19 8.94
C TYR A 137 3.65 -20.82 10.02
N ASP A 138 2.50 -21.50 10.08
CA ASP A 138 1.45 -21.22 11.07
C ASP A 138 1.91 -21.63 12.49
N THR A 139 2.68 -22.71 12.62
CA THR A 139 3.28 -23.14 13.91
C THR A 139 4.29 -22.12 14.43
N LEU A 140 5.19 -21.63 13.56
CA LEU A 140 6.13 -20.58 13.90
C LEU A 140 5.41 -19.29 14.28
N HIS A 141 4.38 -18.91 13.52
CA HIS A 141 3.57 -17.73 13.83
C HIS A 141 2.98 -17.81 15.24
N GLN A 142 2.37 -18.93 15.61
CA GLN A 142 1.82 -19.15 16.94
C GLN A 142 2.89 -19.08 18.04
N GLY A 143 4.05 -19.72 17.83
CA GLY A 143 5.16 -19.70 18.78
C GLY A 143 5.70 -18.28 19.02
N PHE A 144 5.98 -17.54 17.96
CA PHE A 144 6.42 -16.14 18.06
C PHE A 144 5.33 -15.25 18.66
N GLN A 145 4.07 -15.43 18.29
CA GLN A 145 2.97 -14.62 18.83
C GLN A 145 2.81 -14.81 20.35
N ALA A 146 3.05 -16.01 20.87
CA ALA A 146 3.03 -16.27 22.31
C ALA A 146 4.14 -15.50 23.05
N VAL A 147 5.32 -15.34 22.44
CA VAL A 147 6.41 -14.52 22.99
C VAL A 147 6.08 -13.03 22.88
N PHE A 148 5.67 -12.60 21.69
CA PHE A 148 5.48 -11.17 21.41
C PHE A 148 4.30 -10.55 22.14
N SER A 149 3.32 -11.34 22.60
CA SER A 149 2.25 -10.84 23.47
C SER A 149 2.70 -10.51 24.90
N THR A 150 3.94 -10.83 25.30
CA THR A 150 4.41 -10.62 26.69
C THR A 150 4.94 -9.22 26.97
N ARG A 151 5.26 -8.44 25.92
CA ARG A 151 5.77 -7.06 26.02
C ARG A 151 5.13 -6.16 24.97
N PRO A 152 5.09 -4.82 25.18
CA PRO A 152 4.53 -3.88 24.21
C PRO A 152 5.21 -3.94 22.83
N ARG A 153 4.50 -3.58 21.76
CA ARG A 153 5.01 -3.53 20.38
C ARG A 153 6.39 -2.87 20.26
N GLN A 154 6.54 -1.68 20.87
CA GLN A 154 7.77 -0.89 20.71
C GLN A 154 8.99 -1.59 21.30
N HIS A 155 8.84 -2.31 22.41
CA HIS A 155 9.93 -3.09 23.01
C HIS A 155 10.50 -4.10 22.01
N TRP A 156 9.63 -4.81 21.28
CA TRP A 156 10.07 -5.77 20.27
C TRP A 156 10.67 -5.11 19.05
N LEU A 157 10.09 -4.00 18.58
CA LEU A 157 10.64 -3.24 17.45
C LEU A 157 12.06 -2.75 17.75
N ASP A 158 12.32 -2.26 18.97
CA ASP A 158 13.66 -1.80 19.37
C ASP A 158 14.66 -2.97 19.37
N LEU A 159 14.27 -4.14 19.90
CA LEU A 159 15.11 -5.34 19.90
C LEU A 159 15.36 -5.89 18.50
N LEU A 160 14.34 -5.91 17.64
CA LEU A 160 14.44 -6.36 16.25
C LEU A 160 15.33 -5.41 15.44
N LEU A 161 15.21 -4.10 15.65
CA LEU A 161 16.09 -3.10 15.03
C LEU A 161 17.54 -3.28 15.47
N ALA A 162 17.78 -3.46 16.78
CA ALA A 162 19.11 -3.71 17.32
C ALA A 162 19.73 -5.02 16.79
N ALA A 163 18.89 -6.01 16.46
CA ALA A 163 19.30 -7.27 15.83
C ALA A 163 19.39 -7.19 14.29
N ASP A 164 19.19 -6.01 13.69
CA ASP A 164 19.18 -5.79 12.24
C ASP A 164 18.18 -6.72 11.52
N VAL A 165 16.99 -6.88 12.12
CA VAL A 165 15.85 -7.64 11.59
C VAL A 165 14.80 -6.68 11.02
N PRO A 166 14.49 -6.73 9.71
CA PRO A 166 13.51 -5.85 9.08
C PRO A 166 12.14 -6.01 9.72
N SER A 167 11.69 -4.94 10.36
CA SER A 167 10.43 -4.89 11.07
C SER A 167 9.86 -3.48 11.01
N ALA A 168 8.54 -3.38 11.15
CA ALA A 168 7.84 -2.10 11.16
C ALA A 168 6.57 -2.20 12.00
N PRO A 169 6.12 -1.09 12.62
CA PRO A 169 4.79 -1.05 13.22
C PRO A 169 3.72 -1.18 12.13
N ILE A 170 2.61 -1.83 12.46
CA ILE A 170 1.37 -1.74 11.67
C ILE A 170 0.55 -0.64 12.33
N TYR A 171 0.66 0.57 11.79
CA TYR A 171 -0.02 1.74 12.32
C TYR A 171 -1.52 1.75 11.99
N THR A 172 -2.30 2.31 12.91
CA THR A 172 -3.61 2.87 12.57
C THR A 172 -3.44 4.16 11.75
N LEU A 173 -4.51 4.66 11.12
CA LEU A 173 -4.42 5.85 10.27
C LEU A 173 -3.98 7.09 11.07
N ASP A 174 -4.46 7.26 12.30
CA ASP A 174 -4.06 8.35 13.19
C ASP A 174 -2.60 8.24 13.63
N GLU A 175 -2.10 7.03 13.95
CA GLU A 175 -0.68 6.80 14.23
C GLU A 175 0.18 7.19 13.01
N ALA A 176 -0.21 6.78 11.80
CA ALA A 176 0.52 7.09 10.58
C ALA A 176 0.54 8.59 10.27
N LEU A 177 -0.59 9.28 10.42
CA LEU A 177 -0.68 10.73 10.16
C LEU A 177 0.09 11.58 11.17
N ALA A 178 0.38 11.04 12.35
CA ALA A 178 1.20 11.66 13.39
C ALA A 178 2.68 11.27 13.34
N ASP A 179 3.08 10.41 12.38
CA ASP A 179 4.45 9.91 12.30
C ASP A 179 5.44 11.04 11.87
N PRO A 180 6.62 11.14 12.51
CA PRO A 180 7.62 12.15 12.16
C PRO A 180 8.06 12.14 10.69
N GLN A 181 8.07 10.97 10.05
CA GLN A 181 8.38 10.85 8.62
C GLN A 181 7.26 11.44 7.76
N VAL A 182 5.99 11.26 8.16
CA VAL A 182 4.85 11.84 7.44
C VAL A 182 4.82 13.36 7.59
N GLU A 183 5.19 13.88 8.76
CA GLU A 183 5.41 15.30 8.98
C GLU A 183 6.58 15.84 8.14
N HIS A 184 7.72 15.15 8.14
CA HIS A 184 8.90 15.51 7.34
C HIS A 184 8.59 15.58 5.83
N LEU A 185 7.80 14.62 5.33
CA LEU A 185 7.35 14.61 3.94
C LEU A 185 6.31 15.72 3.64
N GLY A 186 5.80 16.41 4.66
CA GLY A 186 4.81 17.47 4.51
C GLY A 186 3.49 16.98 3.90
N MET A 187 3.12 15.72 4.17
CA MET A 187 1.98 15.06 3.52
C MET A 187 0.64 15.66 3.89
N VAL A 188 0.46 16.19 5.10
CA VAL A 188 -0.79 16.82 5.52
C VAL A 188 -0.74 18.32 5.21
N LYS A 189 -1.65 18.81 4.37
CA LYS A 189 -1.80 20.23 4.02
C LYS A 189 -3.07 20.80 4.64
N GLU A 190 -2.98 21.98 5.23
CA GLU A 190 -4.12 22.71 5.78
C GLU A 190 -4.48 23.89 4.87
N LEU A 191 -5.76 24.03 4.52
CA LEU A 191 -6.24 25.06 3.60
C LEU A 191 -7.52 25.73 4.13
N PRO A 192 -7.73 27.03 3.84
CA PRO A 192 -9.00 27.67 4.08
C PRO A 192 -10.07 27.12 3.11
N HIS A 193 -11.27 26.86 3.61
CA HIS A 193 -12.43 26.42 2.84
C HIS A 193 -13.61 27.38 3.04
N PRO A 194 -14.27 27.85 1.96
CA PRO A 194 -15.27 28.92 2.03
C PRO A 194 -16.50 28.61 2.90
N LYS A 195 -16.82 27.32 3.09
CA LYS A 195 -17.98 26.87 3.89
C LYS A 195 -17.67 26.31 5.28
N VAL A 196 -16.49 25.73 5.50
CA VAL A 196 -16.19 24.95 6.72
C VAL A 196 -14.95 25.45 7.46
N GLY A 197 -14.43 26.62 7.08
CA GLY A 197 -13.30 27.26 7.74
C GLY A 197 -11.97 26.68 7.27
N LYS A 198 -11.49 25.61 7.90
CA LYS A 198 -10.21 24.97 7.58
C LYS A 198 -10.41 23.50 7.26
N VAL A 199 -9.70 22.99 6.26
CA VAL A 199 -9.70 21.58 5.89
C VAL A 199 -8.27 21.04 5.84
N LYS A 200 -8.10 19.76 6.19
CA LYS A 200 -6.85 19.02 6.03
C LYS A 200 -6.97 18.08 4.85
N LEU A 201 -6.00 18.10 3.94
CA LEU A 201 -5.92 17.24 2.78
C LEU A 201 -4.56 16.53 2.75
N LEU A 202 -4.51 15.37 2.10
CA LEU A 202 -3.25 14.72 1.79
C LEU A 202 -2.65 15.30 0.50
N GLY A 203 -1.37 15.63 0.55
CA GLY A 203 -0.55 16.05 -0.58
C GLY A 203 -0.28 14.93 -1.57
N GLY A 204 0.28 15.29 -2.72
CA GLY A 204 0.71 14.33 -3.74
C GLY A 204 1.88 13.47 -3.26
N ALA A 205 1.95 12.24 -3.75
CA ALA A 205 3.02 11.29 -3.41
C ALA A 205 4.34 11.53 -4.17
N VAL A 206 4.39 12.54 -5.04
CA VAL A 206 5.57 12.87 -5.86
C VAL A 206 5.95 14.32 -5.61
N THR A 207 7.22 14.54 -5.24
CA THR A 207 7.82 15.88 -5.10
C THR A 207 8.73 16.12 -6.30
N PHE A 208 8.54 17.26 -6.97
CA PHE A 208 9.38 17.69 -8.09
C PHE A 208 10.26 18.85 -7.61
N SER A 209 11.56 18.80 -7.92
CA SER A 209 12.51 19.85 -7.52
C SER A 209 12.24 21.17 -8.24
N ASP A 210 11.92 21.12 -9.55
CA ASP A 210 11.87 22.30 -10.41
C ASP A 210 10.42 22.79 -10.63
N THR A 211 9.45 21.91 -10.44
CA THR A 211 8.01 22.19 -10.61
C THR A 211 7.19 21.63 -9.45
N PRO A 212 7.44 22.12 -8.21
CA PRO A 212 6.79 21.60 -7.02
C PRO A 212 5.25 21.65 -7.17
N SER A 213 4.60 20.55 -6.79
CA SER A 213 3.13 20.47 -6.83
C SER A 213 2.54 21.05 -5.55
N GLU A 214 1.57 21.94 -5.70
CA GLU A 214 0.88 22.60 -4.58
C GLU A 214 -0.62 22.38 -4.65
N ILE A 215 -1.26 22.20 -3.49
CA ILE A 215 -2.71 22.26 -3.39
C ILE A 215 -3.09 23.74 -3.25
N VAL A 216 -3.45 24.36 -4.37
CA VAL A 216 -3.69 25.81 -4.44
C VAL A 216 -5.10 26.24 -4.04
N SER A 217 -6.04 25.30 -3.92
CA SER A 217 -7.42 25.58 -3.53
C SER A 217 -8.11 24.38 -2.90
N PRO A 218 -9.13 24.60 -2.05
CA PRO A 218 -10.03 23.53 -1.60
C PRO A 218 -10.85 22.95 -2.77
N ALA A 219 -11.52 21.82 -2.53
CA ALA A 219 -12.47 21.27 -3.47
C ALA A 219 -13.55 22.32 -3.85
N PRO A 220 -13.85 22.50 -5.15
CA PRO A 220 -14.83 23.49 -5.57
C PRO A 220 -16.25 23.11 -5.12
N THR A 221 -17.07 24.11 -4.84
CA THR A 221 -18.51 23.87 -4.62
C THR A 221 -19.20 23.50 -5.94
N HIS A 222 -20.35 22.84 -5.87
CA HIS A 222 -21.14 22.49 -7.05
C HIS A 222 -21.40 23.74 -7.92
N GLY A 223 -21.01 23.66 -9.20
CA GLY A 223 -21.19 24.75 -10.18
C GLY A 223 -20.28 25.98 -10.01
N GLN A 224 -19.31 25.97 -9.09
CA GLN A 224 -18.48 27.16 -8.76
C GLN A 224 -17.82 27.80 -9.99
N HIS A 225 -17.35 27.00 -10.94
CA HIS A 225 -16.63 27.48 -12.12
C HIS A 225 -17.49 27.51 -13.40
N THR A 226 -18.79 27.22 -13.32
CA THR A 226 -19.65 27.09 -14.51
C THR A 226 -19.68 28.37 -15.35
N ALA A 227 -20.00 29.51 -14.74
CA ALA A 227 -20.10 30.79 -15.46
C ALA A 227 -18.75 31.25 -16.04
N GLU A 228 -17.66 31.06 -15.28
CA GLU A 228 -16.30 31.39 -15.71
C GLU A 228 -15.90 30.58 -16.95
N ILE A 229 -16.12 29.27 -16.93
CA ILE A 229 -15.79 28.38 -18.05
C ILE A 229 -16.64 28.73 -19.28
N LEU A 230 -17.95 28.95 -19.13
CA LEU A 230 -18.83 29.32 -20.25
C LEU A 230 -18.41 30.65 -20.90
N ALA A 231 -18.00 31.64 -20.09
CA ALA A 231 -17.51 32.92 -20.59
C ALA A 231 -16.24 32.78 -21.44
N ARG A 232 -15.33 31.83 -21.13
CA ARG A 232 -14.13 31.55 -21.94
C ARG A 232 -14.47 31.08 -23.36
N TYR A 233 -15.68 30.57 -23.59
CA TYR A 233 -16.19 30.16 -24.91
C TYR A 233 -17.22 31.14 -25.50
N GLY A 234 -17.39 32.33 -24.92
CA GLY A 234 -18.33 33.33 -25.41
C GLY A 234 -19.81 33.00 -25.17
N ILE A 235 -20.11 32.01 -24.31
CA ILE A 235 -21.48 31.61 -23.99
C ILE A 235 -21.98 32.46 -22.81
N ARG A 236 -23.01 33.30 -23.04
CA ARG A 236 -23.63 34.09 -21.97
C ARG A 236 -24.63 33.25 -21.18
N ALA A 237 -24.67 33.46 -19.86
CA ALA A 237 -25.45 32.69 -18.87
C ALA A 237 -26.99 32.67 -19.07
N GLY A 238 -27.52 33.33 -20.10
CA GLY A 238 -28.96 33.29 -20.45
C GLY A 238 -29.38 32.17 -21.40
N LYS A 239 -28.45 31.36 -21.92
CA LYS A 239 -28.74 30.28 -22.91
C LYS A 239 -28.68 28.85 -22.34
N ALA A 240 -28.36 28.67 -21.06
CA ALA A 240 -28.17 27.36 -20.45
C ALA A 240 -29.28 26.98 -19.45
N ALA A 241 -30.47 27.59 -19.58
CA ALA A 241 -31.63 27.34 -18.73
C ALA A 241 -32.68 26.40 -19.36
N GLU A 242 -32.32 25.70 -20.45
CA GLU A 242 -33.07 24.56 -21.00
C GLU A 242 -32.17 23.33 -21.12
#